data_AF-A0A661WWT4-F1
#
_entry.id   AF-A0A661WWT4-F1
#
_cell.length_a   1.000
_cell.length_b   1.000
_cell.length_c   1.000
_cell.angle_alpha   90.00
_cell.angle_beta   90.00
_cell.angle_gamma   90.00
#
_symmetry.space_group_name_H-M   'P 1'
#
loop_
_entity.id
_entity.type
_entity.pdbx_description
1 polymer ?
#
loop_
_entity_poly.entity_id
_entity_poly.type
_entity_poly.pdbx_seq_one_letter_code
_entity_poly.pdbx_strand_id
1 'polypeptide(L)'
;MEQVDNYEYVCPLCNGRTIKKLETIKSHNLIELYQSAYNFDISYLFKKTDTIEINKCFNCSLIYFTPNISGDEKFYNRLQQSPNYYFEDKWEYNIIKNYFSQKMDVLEIGAGEGFFSKLIPYKTYTGLE
;
A
#
# COMPACT_ATOMS: atom_id res chain seq x y z
N MET A 1 27.02 -26.36 5.29
CA MET A 1 26.20 -25.86 6.41
C MET A 1 25.86 -24.43 6.09
N GLU A 2 24.74 -24.20 5.42
CA GLU A 2 24.18 -22.85 5.26
C GLU A 2 23.18 -22.65 6.40
N GLN A 3 23.40 -21.60 7.18
CA GLN A 3 22.44 -21.12 8.17
C GLN A 3 21.20 -20.67 7.42
N VAL A 4 20.13 -21.44 7.53
CA VAL A 4 18.79 -21.00 7.12
C VAL A 4 18.31 -20.10 8.23
N ASP A 5 18.37 -18.78 8.01
CA ASP A 5 17.80 -17.80 8.93
C ASP A 5 16.32 -18.13 9.14
N ASN A 6 16.02 -18.60 10.34
CA ASN A 6 14.69 -19.04 10.74
C ASN A 6 13.87 -17.79 11.12
N TYR A 7 13.45 -17.01 10.13
CA TYR A 7 12.54 -15.90 10.36
C TYR A 7 11.18 -16.48 10.76
N GLU A 8 10.85 -16.43 12.05
CA GLU A 8 9.47 -16.63 12.51
C GLU A 8 8.62 -15.49 11.95
N TYR A 9 8.03 -15.70 10.77
CA TYR A 9 7.08 -14.75 10.23
C TYR A 9 5.85 -14.71 11.14
N VAL A 10 5.64 -13.54 11.74
CA VAL A 10 4.46 -13.25 12.54
C VAL A 10 3.47 -12.48 11.66
N CYS A 11 2.20 -12.87 11.69
CA CYS A 11 1.17 -12.13 10.97
C CYS A 11 1.06 -10.70 11.50
N PRO A 12 1.15 -9.65 10.64
CA PRO A 12 1.15 -8.26 11.10
C PRO A 12 -0.21 -7.80 11.67
N LEU A 13 -1.29 -8.55 11.43
CA LEU A 13 -2.63 -8.21 11.90
C LEU A 13 -3.00 -8.90 13.22
N CYS A 14 -2.70 -10.19 13.37
CA CYS A 14 -3.17 -10.99 14.51
C CYS A 14 -2.07 -11.66 15.33
N ASN A 15 -0.81 -11.44 14.96
CA ASN A 15 0.36 -12.09 15.57
C ASN A 15 0.36 -13.63 15.49
N GLY A 16 -0.50 -14.23 14.66
CA GLY A 16 -0.49 -15.67 14.40
C GLY A 16 0.81 -16.12 13.73
N ARG A 17 1.28 -17.31 14.11
CA ARG A 17 2.53 -17.93 13.59
C ARG A 17 2.28 -19.03 12.56
N THR A 18 1.03 -19.42 12.36
CA THR A 18 0.67 -20.43 11.36
C THR A 18 0.57 -19.75 9.99
N ILE A 19 1.71 -19.61 9.32
CA ILE A 19 1.85 -18.91 8.05
C ILE A 19 2.12 -19.90 6.92
N LYS A 20 1.40 -19.75 5.80
CA LYS A 20 1.69 -20.44 4.55
C LYS A 20 2.26 -19.46 3.54
N LYS A 21 3.45 -19.74 3.03
CA LYS A 21 3.95 -19.10 1.82
C LYS A 21 3.14 -19.56 0.61
N LEU A 22 2.57 -18.60 -0.11
CA LEU A 22 1.81 -18.81 -1.34
C LEU A 22 2.71 -18.74 -2.57
N GLU A 23 3.60 -17.75 -2.63
CA GLU A 23 4.42 -17.46 -3.80
C GLU A 23 5.71 -16.74 -3.41
N THR A 24 6.72 -16.81 -4.29
CA THR A 24 7.93 -16.00 -4.22
C THR A 24 8.14 -15.29 -5.56
N ILE A 25 8.20 -13.97 -5.53
CA ILE A 25 8.41 -13.09 -6.67
C ILE A 25 9.86 -12.60 -6.63
N LYS A 26 10.56 -12.62 -7.77
CA LYS A 26 11.89 -12.02 -7.90
C LYS A 26 11.77 -10.50 -8.01
N SER A 27 12.50 -9.74 -7.19
CA SER A 27 12.53 -8.26 -7.23
C SER A 27 12.89 -7.75 -8.63
N HIS A 28 13.80 -8.45 -9.32
CA HIS A 28 14.21 -8.14 -10.69
C HIS A 28 13.03 -8.06 -11.68
N ASN A 29 12.06 -8.97 -11.59
CA ASN A 29 10.89 -8.96 -12.47
C ASN A 29 10.05 -7.70 -12.25
N LEU A 30 9.94 -7.22 -11.01
CA LEU A 30 9.24 -5.98 -10.68
C LEU A 30 9.99 -4.76 -11.20
N ILE A 31 11.33 -4.76 -11.07
CA ILE A 31 12.18 -3.69 -11.58
C ILE A 31 12.02 -3.55 -13.10
N GLU A 32 12.08 -4.66 -13.84
CA GLU A 32 11.87 -4.66 -15.29
C GLU A 32 10.47 -4.21 -15.69
N LEU A 33 9.44 -4.65 -14.95
CA LEU A 33 8.06 -4.23 -15.20
C LEU A 33 7.87 -2.72 -15.03
N TYR A 34 8.39 -2.14 -13.96
CA TYR A 34 8.29 -0.69 -13.74
C TYR A 34 9.13 0.11 -14.74
N GLN A 35 10.31 -0.38 -15.09
CA GLN A 35 11.16 0.24 -16.09
C GLN A 35 10.47 0.25 -17.47
N SER A 36 9.85 -0.86 -17.87
CA SER A 36 9.16 -0.97 -19.17
C SER A 36 7.86 -0.18 -19.23
N ALA A 37 7.03 -0.21 -18.18
CA ALA A 37 5.71 0.42 -18.17
C ALA A 37 5.76 1.93 -17.86
N TYR A 38 6.71 2.38 -17.04
CA TYR A 38 6.75 3.74 -16.51
C TYR A 38 8.09 4.47 -16.73
N ASN A 39 9.05 3.84 -17.42
CA ASN A 39 10.42 4.35 -17.58
C ASN A 39 10.99 4.80 -16.22
N PHE A 40 10.85 3.96 -15.20
CA PHE A 40 11.22 4.27 -13.83
C PHE A 40 11.91 3.09 -13.15
N ASP A 41 13.16 3.31 -12.73
CA ASP A 41 13.92 2.31 -12.00
C ASP A 41 13.57 2.35 -10.50
N ILE A 42 13.06 1.22 -10.01
CA ILE A 42 12.70 0.99 -8.60
C ILE A 42 13.69 0.07 -7.87
N SER A 43 14.82 -0.27 -8.49
CA SER A 43 15.86 -1.15 -7.91
C SER A 43 16.33 -0.70 -6.52
N TYR A 44 16.34 0.61 -6.28
CA TYR A 44 16.74 1.21 -5.03
C TYR A 44 15.85 0.82 -3.83
N LEU A 45 14.60 0.39 -4.05
CA LEU A 45 13.69 -0.11 -3.02
C LEU A 45 14.06 -1.54 -2.55
N PHE A 46 14.78 -2.29 -3.39
CA PHE A 46 15.07 -3.71 -3.18
C PHE A 46 16.49 -4.00 -2.66
N LYS A 47 17.23 -2.97 -2.20
CA LYS A 47 18.64 -3.12 -1.78
C LYS A 47 18.92 -4.19 -0.73
N LYS A 48 17.89 -4.62 0.03
CA LYS A 48 18.00 -5.60 1.11
C LYS A 48 17.41 -6.97 0.76
N THR A 49 16.82 -7.15 -0.42
CA THR A 49 16.22 -8.43 -0.82
C THR A 49 16.09 -8.59 -2.33
N ASP A 50 16.40 -9.79 -2.82
CA ASP A 50 16.19 -10.17 -4.22
C ASP A 50 14.81 -10.79 -4.46
N THR A 51 14.02 -11.00 -3.40
CA THR A 51 12.70 -11.61 -3.49
C THR A 51 11.67 -10.95 -2.57
N ILE A 52 10.40 -11.09 -2.96
CA ILE A 52 9.22 -10.80 -2.15
C ILE A 52 8.40 -12.10 -2.05
N GLU A 53 8.01 -12.46 -0.84
CA GLU A 53 7.14 -13.60 -0.57
C GLU A 53 5.70 -13.12 -0.37
N ILE A 54 4.74 -13.84 -0.95
CA ILE A 54 3.32 -13.69 -0.62
C ILE A 54 2.99 -14.74 0.43
N ASN A 55 2.49 -14.30 1.59
CA ASN A 55 2.22 -15.14 2.74
C ASN A 55 0.75 -15.05 3.13
N LYS A 56 0.16 -16.16 3.59
CA LYS A 56 -1.19 -16.23 4.15
C LYS A 56 -1.15 -16.69 5.60
N CYS A 57 -1.75 -15.92 6.49
CA CYS A 57 -1.97 -16.34 7.88
C CYS A 57 -3.19 -17.27 7.96
N PHE A 58 -3.06 -18.44 8.59
CA PHE A 58 -4.19 -19.33 8.80
C PHE A 58 -5.09 -18.92 9.98
N ASN A 59 -4.62 -18.06 10.89
CA ASN A 59 -5.42 -17.60 12.03
C ASN A 59 -6.47 -16.56 11.61
N CYS A 60 -6.08 -15.54 10.83
CA CYS A 60 -6.98 -14.45 10.42
C CYS A 60 -7.22 -14.36 8.90
N SER A 61 -6.65 -15.28 8.11
CA SER A 61 -6.73 -15.31 6.65
C SER A 61 -6.07 -14.13 5.90
N LEU A 62 -5.38 -13.21 6.59
CA LEU A 62 -4.65 -12.11 5.95
C LEU A 62 -3.62 -12.66 4.95
N ILE A 63 -3.62 -12.08 3.75
CA ILE A 63 -2.55 -12.24 2.75
C ILE A 63 -1.69 -10.99 2.77
N TYR A 64 -0.37 -11.16 2.86
CA TYR A 64 0.58 -10.04 2.99
C TYR A 64 1.92 -10.37 2.32
N PHE A 65 2.66 -9.32 1.96
CA PHE A 65 3.99 -9.43 1.36
C PHE A 65 5.09 -9.40 2.42
N THR A 66 6.21 -10.08 2.18
CA THR A 66 7.39 -10.05 3.07
C THR A 66 8.69 -10.13 2.26
N PRO A 67 9.73 -9.34 2.57
CA PRO A 67 9.75 -8.27 3.57
C PRO A 67 8.78 -7.14 3.19
N ASN A 68 8.39 -6.34 4.18
CA ASN A 68 7.58 -5.16 3.91
C ASN A 68 8.48 -4.12 3.22
N ILE A 69 8.21 -3.89 1.93
CA ILE A 69 8.89 -2.87 1.11
C ILE A 69 7.84 -1.85 0.73
N SER A 70 7.90 -0.69 1.37
CA SER A 70 7.08 0.45 1.02
C SER A 70 7.77 1.31 -0.05
N GLY A 71 6.97 1.96 -0.90
CA GLY A 71 7.47 3.08 -1.69
C GLY A 71 7.97 4.20 -0.78
N ASP A 72 8.95 4.96 -1.25
CA ASP A 72 9.35 6.21 -0.63
C ASP A 72 8.72 7.41 -1.38
N GLU A 73 9.05 8.62 -0.94
CA GLU A 73 8.59 9.85 -1.58
C GLU A 73 8.88 9.87 -3.10
N LYS A 74 10.07 9.42 -3.51
CA LYS A 74 10.47 9.37 -4.93
C LYS A 74 9.58 8.41 -5.72
N PHE A 75 9.27 7.25 -5.16
CA PHE A 75 8.36 6.28 -5.77
C PHE A 75 6.96 6.85 -5.96
N TYR A 76 6.36 7.39 -4.91
CA TYR A 76 5.00 7.91 -4.96
C TYR A 76 4.89 9.15 -5.85
N ASN A 77 5.86 10.08 -5.78
CA ASN A 77 5.90 11.25 -6.67
C ASN A 77 5.96 10.86 -8.15
N ARG A 78 6.63 9.75 -8.48
CA ARG A 78 6.66 9.25 -9.86
C ARG A 78 5.33 8.63 -10.27
N LEU A 79 4.72 7.83 -9.40
CA LEU A 79 3.44 7.18 -9.71
C LEU A 79 2.30 8.19 -9.91
N GLN A 80 2.27 9.26 -9.10
CA GLN A 80 1.28 10.33 -9.20
C GLN A 80 1.29 11.08 -10.53
N GLN A 81 2.37 10.99 -11.32
CA GLN A 81 2.43 11.59 -12.67
C GLN A 81 1.57 10.85 -13.70
N SER A 82 1.04 9.67 -13.36
CA SER A 82 0.14 8.94 -14.25
C SER A 82 -1.24 9.65 -14.30
N PRO A 83 -1.82 9.90 -15.50
CA PRO A 83 -3.07 10.66 -15.64
C PRO A 83 -4.28 10.14 -14.83
N ASN A 84 -4.25 8.87 -14.42
CA ASN A 84 -5.36 8.22 -13.71
C ASN A 84 -4.94 7.77 -12.29
N TYR A 85 -3.92 8.40 -11.69
CA TYR A 85 -3.44 7.98 -10.38
C TYR A 85 -4.43 8.32 -9.25
N TYR A 86 -4.98 9.54 -9.26
CA TYR A 86 -6.06 9.95 -8.36
C TYR A 86 -7.37 10.09 -9.13
N PHE A 87 -8.40 9.39 -8.66
CA PHE A 87 -9.75 9.52 -9.18
C PHE A 87 -10.53 10.54 -8.37
N GLU A 88 -11.04 11.58 -9.04
CA GLU A 88 -11.90 12.60 -8.43
C GLU A 88 -13.21 12.00 -7.89
N ASP A 89 -13.81 11.11 -8.69
CA ASP A 89 -15.05 10.44 -8.36
C ASP A 89 -14.75 8.96 -8.07
N LYS A 90 -14.71 8.64 -6.78
CA LYS A 90 -14.69 7.25 -6.32
C LYS A 90 -16.09 6.85 -5.86
N TRP A 91 -16.54 5.67 -6.28
CA TRP A 91 -17.90 5.20 -5.99
C TRP A 91 -18.18 5.16 -4.47
N GLU A 92 -17.18 4.86 -3.66
CA GLU A 92 -17.24 4.88 -2.21
C GLU A 92 -17.54 6.26 -1.64
N TYR A 93 -17.06 7.36 -2.25
CA TYR A 93 -17.36 8.72 -1.81
C TYR A 93 -18.86 9.00 -1.87
N ASN A 94 -19.52 8.55 -2.94
CA ASN A 94 -20.96 8.70 -3.11
C ASN A 94 -21.77 7.92 -2.08
N ILE A 95 -21.24 6.81 -1.57
CA ILE A 95 -21.88 6.03 -0.50
C ILE A 95 -21.71 6.72 0.84
N ILE A 96 -20.49 7.17 1.16
CA ILE A 96 -20.18 7.62 2.52
C ILE A 96 -20.51 9.10 2.76
N LYS A 97 -20.64 9.94 1.72
CA LYS A 97 -20.84 11.39 1.88
C LYS A 97 -22.06 11.76 2.74
N ASN A 98 -23.09 10.93 2.74
CA ASN A 98 -24.32 11.17 3.48
C ASN A 98 -24.20 10.90 4.99
N TYR A 99 -23.08 10.33 5.45
CA TYR A 99 -22.81 10.12 6.88
C TYR A 99 -22.10 11.32 7.53
N PHE A 100 -21.74 12.33 6.75
CA PHE A 100 -21.00 13.51 7.22
C PHE A 100 -21.92 14.69 7.55
N SER A 101 -21.45 15.59 8.40
CA SER A 101 -22.17 16.82 8.75
C SER A 101 -21.21 17.96 9.10
N GLN A 102 -21.69 19.20 9.03
CA GLN A 102 -20.94 20.43 9.35
C GLN A 102 -20.47 20.53 10.81
N LYS A 103 -20.76 19.53 11.65
CA LYS A 103 -20.34 19.46 13.06
C LYS A 103 -19.16 18.51 13.29
N MET A 104 -18.72 17.78 12.26
CA MET A 104 -17.69 16.77 12.37
C MET A 104 -16.31 17.32 12.03
N ASP A 105 -15.32 16.96 12.83
CA ASP A 105 -13.91 17.15 12.52
C ASP A 105 -13.42 15.87 11.80
N VAL A 106 -12.87 16.00 10.60
CA VAL A 106 -12.57 14.88 9.69
C VAL A 106 -11.05 14.74 9.49
N LEU A 107 -10.55 13.51 9.65
CA LEU A 107 -9.19 13.10 9.32
C LEU A 107 -9.24 12.10 8.16
N GLU A 108 -8.59 12.42 7.04
CA GLU A 108 -8.40 11.52 5.90
C GLU A 108 -6.94 11.07 5.84
N ILE A 109 -6.70 9.76 5.82
CA ILE A 109 -5.38 9.15 5.68
C ILE A 109 -5.24 8.63 4.24
N GLY A 110 -4.19 9.05 3.54
CA GLY A 110 -4.04 8.81 2.10
C GLY A 110 -4.96 9.73 1.30
N ALA A 111 -4.94 11.03 1.63
CA ALA A 111 -5.86 12.01 1.08
C ALA A 111 -5.63 12.34 -0.40
N GLY A 112 -4.44 12.05 -0.93
CA GLY A 112 -4.04 12.46 -2.28
C GLY A 112 -4.29 13.94 -2.50
N GLU A 113 -4.99 14.28 -3.59
CA GLU A 113 -5.37 15.67 -3.92
C GLU A 113 -6.54 16.23 -3.08
N GLY A 114 -7.04 15.49 -2.09
CA GLY A 114 -8.08 15.93 -1.18
C GLY A 114 -9.47 16.07 -1.83
N PHE A 115 -9.74 15.34 -2.92
CA PHE A 115 -11.02 15.39 -3.62
C PHE A 115 -12.21 15.09 -2.73
N PHE A 116 -12.06 14.17 -1.76
CA PHE A 116 -13.15 13.79 -0.87
C PHE A 116 -13.67 14.97 -0.04
N SER A 117 -12.78 15.85 0.43
CA SER A 117 -13.15 17.08 1.14
C SER A 117 -14.09 17.98 0.33
N LYS A 118 -14.02 17.97 -1.01
CA LYS A 118 -14.89 18.79 -1.87
C LYS A 118 -16.32 18.24 -1.94
N LEU A 119 -16.54 17.01 -1.47
CA LEU A 119 -17.79 16.26 -1.63
C LEU A 119 -18.60 16.11 -0.33
N ILE A 120 -18.03 16.47 0.83
CA ILE A 120 -18.65 16.25 2.14
C ILE A 120 -18.76 17.52 3.00
N PRO A 121 -19.81 17.65 3.83
CA PRO A 121 -19.87 18.71 4.84
C PRO A 121 -19.00 18.34 6.06
N TYR A 122 -18.21 19.28 6.55
CA TYR A 122 -17.41 19.14 7.77
C TYR A 122 -17.29 20.47 8.51
N LYS A 123 -16.84 20.40 9.77
CA LYS A 123 -16.43 21.55 10.57
C LYS A 123 -14.96 21.87 10.32
N THR A 124 -14.09 20.87 10.45
CA THR A 124 -12.66 20.94 10.10
C THR A 124 -12.25 19.70 9.33
N TYR A 125 -11.21 19.84 8.49
CA TYR A 125 -10.68 18.76 7.67
C TYR A 125 -9.16 18.74 7.75
N THR A 126 -8.59 17.57 7.97
CA THR A 126 -7.14 17.33 7.90
C THR A 126 -6.89 16.14 7.00
N GLY A 127 -6.16 16.35 5.91
CA GLY A 127 -5.65 15.27 5.06
C GLY A 127 -4.20 14.96 5.40
N LEU A 128 -3.86 13.69 5.54
CA LEU A 128 -2.48 13.19 5.63
C LEU A 128 -2.17 12.40 4.36
N GLU A 129 -1.07 12.77 3.70
CA GLU A 129 -0.47 12.08 2.55
C GLU A 129 1.02 11.86 2.82
#